data_AF-A0A9D5K6H5-F1
#
_entry.id   AF-A0A9D5K6H5-F1
#
_cell.length_a   1.000
_cell.length_b   1.000
_cell.length_c   1.000
_cell.angle_alpha   90.00
_cell.angle_beta   90.00
_cell.angle_gamma   90.00
#
_symmetry.space_group_name_H-M   'P 1'
#
loop_
_entity.id
_entity.type
_entity.pdbx_description
1 polymer ?
#
loop_
_entity_poly.entity_id
_entity_poly.type
_entity_poly.pdbx_seq_one_letter_code
_entity_poly.pdbx_strand_id
1 'polypeptide(L)'
;MPDLKALLSEIVSTFVEMAPYLMLGLTFAGILHILFKRSFVARHLGGGSIIDSLKAAVLGVPLPLCSCGVVPTAMSLRKSKASDGATVSFLISTPQTGIDSIIATYGILGPLIAVFRPLAAFVMGVTGGIITTALGGRTVRREPTESEPPETCGVCDASGGHAHTWGEKITAMIKYAYGEFLDDISVQLVVGIVISGLISWLLPPDFFVRYLDNELLAMLLMIVGGIPLYV
;
A
#
# COMPACT_ATOMS: atom_id res chain seq x y z
N MET A 1 35.39 4.12 14.38
CA MET A 1 34.47 4.33 13.24
C MET A 1 34.39 3.14 12.24
N PRO A 2 34.50 1.86 12.65
CA PRO A 2 34.14 0.73 11.75
C PRO A 2 32.62 0.53 11.64
N ASP A 3 31.84 1.00 12.61
CA ASP A 3 30.39 0.74 12.69
C ASP A 3 29.57 1.46 11.62
N LEU A 4 29.94 2.68 11.22
CA LEU A 4 29.20 3.44 10.20
C LEU A 4 29.30 2.80 8.81
N LYS A 5 30.47 2.22 8.47
CA LYS A 5 30.66 1.54 7.19
C LYS A 5 29.89 0.21 7.14
N ALA A 6 29.84 -0.52 8.26
CA ALA A 6 29.04 -1.73 8.39
C ALA A 6 27.54 -1.43 8.28
N LEU A 7 27.07 -0.35 8.92
CA LEU A 7 25.68 0.10 8.84
C LEU A 7 25.30 0.53 7.40
N LEU A 8 26.18 1.27 6.72
CA LEU A 8 26.00 1.62 5.31
C LEU A 8 25.96 0.39 4.39
N SER A 9 26.80 -0.62 4.62
CA SER A 9 26.78 -1.84 3.80
C SER A 9 25.50 -2.66 4.00
N GLU A 10 24.97 -2.73 5.22
CA GLU A 10 23.71 -3.43 5.52
C GLU A 10 22.48 -2.70 4.95
N ILE A 11 22.47 -1.36 5.00
CA ILE A 11 21.41 -0.57 4.36
C ILE A 11 21.46 -0.77 2.84
N VAL A 12 22.65 -0.74 2.23
CA VAL A 12 22.80 -0.91 0.78
C VAL A 12 22.46 -2.34 0.36
N SER A 13 22.88 -3.37 1.10
CA SER A 13 22.51 -4.76 0.78
C SER A 13 21.00 -4.95 0.84
N THR A 14 20.36 -4.50 1.91
CA THR A 14 18.90 -4.57 2.07
C THR A 14 18.19 -3.80 0.96
N PHE A 15 18.65 -2.59 0.63
CA PHE A 15 18.04 -1.79 -0.43
C PHE A 15 18.16 -2.47 -1.80
N VAL A 16 19.32 -3.04 -2.13
CA VAL A 16 19.54 -3.78 -3.38
C VAL A 16 18.66 -5.03 -3.45
N GLU A 17 18.43 -5.69 -2.32
CA GLU A 17 17.57 -6.88 -2.23
C GLU A 17 16.08 -6.53 -2.41
N MET A 18 15.65 -5.36 -1.90
CA MET A 18 14.28 -4.86 -2.06
C MET A 18 14.03 -4.13 -3.39
N ALA A 19 15.07 -3.61 -4.03
CA ALA A 19 15.00 -2.89 -5.31
C ALA A 19 14.26 -3.66 -6.42
N PRO A 20 14.51 -4.97 -6.70
CA PRO A 20 13.78 -5.69 -7.74
C PRO A 20 12.28 -5.80 -7.44
N TYR A 21 11.90 -5.96 -6.18
CA TYR A 21 10.51 -5.99 -5.74
C TYR A 21 9.84 -4.61 -5.91
N LEU A 22 10.55 -3.54 -5.54
CA LEU A 22 10.06 -2.17 -5.76
C LEU A 22 9.88 -1.88 -7.25
N MET A 23 10.84 -2.23 -8.11
CA MET A 23 10.73 -2.07 -9.57
C MET A 23 9.50 -2.79 -10.14
N LEU A 24 9.26 -4.03 -9.69
CA LEU A 24 8.08 -4.81 -10.08
C LEU A 24 6.78 -4.16 -9.59
N GLY A 25 6.74 -3.73 -8.33
CA GLY A 25 5.58 -3.06 -7.73
C GLY A 25 5.24 -1.73 -8.40
N LEU A 26 6.26 -0.90 -8.70
CA LEU A 26 6.13 0.35 -9.44
C LEU A 26 5.61 0.12 -10.85
N THR A 27 6.12 -0.90 -11.54
CA THR A 27 5.64 -1.28 -12.87
C THR A 27 4.17 -1.71 -12.82
N PHE A 28 3.79 -2.52 -11.85
CA PHE A 28 2.39 -2.92 -11.64
C PHE A 28 1.49 -1.72 -11.29
N ALA A 29 1.97 -0.79 -10.47
CA ALA A 29 1.25 0.44 -10.13
C ALA A 29 1.00 1.32 -11.37
N GLY A 30 2.01 1.45 -12.25
CA GLY A 30 1.87 2.16 -13.53
C GLY A 30 0.84 1.50 -14.46
N ILE A 31 0.84 0.17 -14.56
CA ILE A 31 -0.17 -0.59 -15.30
C ILE A 31 -1.57 -0.38 -14.70
N LEU A 32 -1.67 -0.45 -13.37
CA LEU A 32 -2.93 -0.29 -12.67
C LEU A 32 -3.50 1.13 -12.84
N HIS A 33 -2.65 2.15 -12.93
CA HIS A 33 -3.07 3.53 -13.21
C HIS A 33 -3.83 3.65 -14.54
N ILE A 34 -3.42 2.90 -15.58
CA ILE A 34 -4.13 2.88 -16.87
C ILE A 34 -5.36 1.97 -16.84
N LEU A 35 -5.31 0.86 -16.10
CA LEU A 35 -6.45 -0.05 -15.95
C LEU A 35 -7.58 0.60 -15.13
N PHE A 36 -7.25 1.41 -14.12
CA PHE A 36 -8.22 2.12 -13.29
C PHE A 36 -8.71 3.37 -13.98
N LYS A 37 -9.55 3.17 -15.01
CA LYS A 37 -10.31 4.27 -15.60
C LYS A 37 -11.16 4.92 -14.49
N ARG A 38 -11.07 6.24 -14.32
CA ARG A 38 -11.74 6.98 -13.24
C ARG A 38 -13.26 6.67 -13.17
N SER A 39 -13.89 6.40 -14.32
CA SER A 39 -15.29 5.95 -14.41
C SER A 39 -15.55 4.52 -13.98
N PHE A 40 -14.59 3.60 -14.08
CA PHE A 40 -14.70 2.24 -13.53
C PHE A 40 -14.69 2.28 -12.00
N VAL A 41 -13.78 3.07 -11.41
CA VAL A 41 -13.66 3.27 -9.96
C VAL A 41 -14.91 3.91 -9.39
N ALA A 42 -15.36 5.03 -9.96
CA ALA A 42 -16.57 5.72 -9.49
C ALA A 42 -17.84 4.84 -9.64
N ARG A 43 -17.92 3.98 -10.66
CA ARG A 43 -19.08 3.10 -10.89
C ARG A 43 -19.10 1.86 -10.01
N HIS A 44 -17.93 1.28 -9.68
CA HIS A 44 -17.84 0.02 -8.92
C HIS A 44 -17.45 0.17 -7.46
N LEU A 45 -16.85 1.30 -7.06
CA LEU A 45 -16.37 1.55 -5.70
C LEU A 45 -16.99 2.81 -5.05
N GLY A 46 -17.78 3.60 -5.79
CA GLY A 46 -18.34 4.88 -5.31
C GLY A 46 -19.76 4.80 -4.71
N GLY A 47 -20.47 3.68 -4.83
CA GLY A 47 -21.87 3.54 -4.43
C GLY A 47 -22.11 3.56 -2.92
N GLY A 48 -21.06 3.46 -2.10
CA GLY A 48 -21.16 3.45 -0.65
C GLY A 48 -21.88 2.22 -0.08
N SER A 49 -21.96 1.14 -0.84
CA SER A 49 -22.64 -0.10 -0.42
C SER A 49 -21.62 -1.11 0.12
N ILE A 50 -22.09 -2.10 0.89
CA ILE A 50 -21.27 -3.24 1.37
C ILE A 50 -20.57 -3.96 0.20
N ILE A 51 -21.24 -4.00 -0.96
CA ILE A 51 -20.72 -4.57 -2.21
C ILE A 51 -19.47 -3.84 -2.70
N ASP A 52 -19.34 -2.54 -2.46
CA ASP A 52 -18.19 -1.75 -2.90
C ASP A 52 -16.97 -2.08 -2.03
N SER A 53 -17.16 -2.26 -0.72
CA SER A 53 -16.12 -2.74 0.19
C SER A 53 -15.65 -4.15 -0.17
N LEU A 54 -16.57 -5.03 -0.60
CA LEU A 54 -16.25 -6.38 -1.06
C LEU A 54 -15.43 -6.35 -2.35
N LYS A 55 -15.86 -5.57 -3.36
CA LYS A 55 -15.12 -5.39 -4.62
C LYS A 55 -13.74 -4.78 -4.38
N ALA A 56 -13.64 -3.82 -3.46
CA ALA A 56 -12.37 -3.20 -3.09
C ALA A 56 -11.39 -4.21 -2.48
N ALA A 57 -11.86 -5.06 -1.57
CA ALA A 57 -11.03 -6.12 -0.98
C ALA A 57 -10.59 -7.13 -2.05
N VAL A 58 -11.49 -7.58 -2.93
CA VAL A 58 -11.14 -8.50 -4.02
C VAL A 58 -10.11 -7.89 -4.97
N LEU A 59 -10.20 -6.59 -5.25
CA LEU A 59 -9.22 -5.86 -6.04
C LEU A 59 -7.88 -5.69 -5.31
N GLY A 60 -7.89 -5.48 -3.99
CA GLY A 60 -6.69 -5.29 -3.18
C GLY A 60 -5.90 -6.58 -2.94
N VAL A 61 -6.58 -7.70 -2.75
CA VAL A 61 -5.96 -8.99 -2.39
C VAL A 61 -4.82 -9.44 -3.34
N PRO A 62 -5.00 -9.40 -4.68
CA PRO A 62 -3.98 -9.86 -5.62
C PRO A 62 -2.93 -8.81 -5.95
N LEU A 63 -3.04 -7.59 -5.43
CA LEU A 63 -2.12 -6.51 -5.81
C LEU A 63 -0.78 -6.65 -5.05
N PRO A 64 0.36 -6.65 -5.75
CA PRO A 64 1.68 -6.67 -5.14
C PRO A 64 2.07 -5.27 -4.66
N LEU A 65 1.22 -4.66 -3.83
CA LEU A 65 1.49 -3.34 -3.24
C LEU A 65 2.06 -3.55 -1.84
N CYS A 66 3.30 -3.08 -1.65
CA CYS A 66 3.89 -2.96 -0.32
C CYS A 66 3.25 -1.80 0.46
N SER A 67 3.50 -1.74 1.77
CA SER A 67 3.02 -0.65 2.65
C SER A 67 3.35 0.75 2.13
N CYS A 68 4.44 0.89 1.38
CA CYS A 68 4.85 2.14 0.74
C CYS A 68 3.88 2.59 -0.37
N GLY A 69 3.37 1.64 -1.16
CA GLY A 69 2.52 1.94 -2.33
C GLY A 69 1.02 1.91 -2.03
N VAL A 70 0.58 1.27 -0.94
CA VAL A 70 -0.85 1.12 -0.65
C VAL A 70 -1.50 2.46 -0.29
N VAL A 71 -0.80 3.33 0.45
CA VAL A 71 -1.35 4.61 0.93
C VAL A 71 -1.60 5.59 -0.21
N PRO A 72 -0.64 5.88 -1.12
CA PRO A 72 -0.89 6.77 -2.25
C PRO A 72 -1.93 6.20 -3.21
N THR A 73 -1.93 4.88 -3.41
CA THR A 73 -2.92 4.21 -4.26
C THR A 73 -4.33 4.37 -3.69
N ALA A 74 -4.51 4.16 -2.38
CA ALA A 74 -5.80 4.39 -1.72
C ALA A 74 -6.24 5.86 -1.78
N MET A 75 -5.31 6.79 -1.60
CA MET A 75 -5.58 8.22 -1.77
C MET A 75 -6.01 8.56 -3.20
N SER A 76 -5.40 7.92 -4.21
CA SER A 76 -5.77 8.06 -5.61
C SER A 76 -7.17 7.48 -5.90
N LEU A 77 -7.52 6.32 -5.34
CA LEU A 77 -8.88 5.76 -5.40
C LEU A 77 -9.90 6.74 -4.79
N ARG A 78 -9.55 7.35 -3.64
CA ARG A 78 -10.41 8.33 -2.98
C ARG A 78 -10.57 9.61 -3.80
N LYS A 79 -9.50 10.14 -4.38
CA LYS A 79 -9.53 11.26 -5.36
C LYS A 79 -10.38 10.90 -6.59
N SER A 80 -10.41 9.62 -6.97
CA SER A 80 -11.22 9.06 -8.06
C SER A 80 -12.68 8.76 -7.68
N LYS A 81 -13.20 9.34 -6.58
CA LYS A 81 -14.57 9.18 -6.07
C LYS A 81 -14.92 7.76 -5.57
N ALA A 82 -13.94 6.96 -5.13
CA ALA A 82 -14.24 5.76 -4.33
C ALA A 82 -14.86 6.15 -2.98
N SER A 83 -15.76 5.33 -2.46
CA SER A 83 -16.34 5.52 -1.13
C SER A 83 -15.31 5.32 -0.02
N ASP A 84 -15.52 5.95 1.14
CA ASP A 84 -14.62 5.79 2.28
C ASP A 84 -14.52 4.31 2.71
N GLY A 85 -15.63 3.57 2.70
CA GLY A 85 -15.65 2.13 3.04
C GLY A 85 -14.88 1.25 2.05
N ALA A 86 -14.96 1.55 0.74
CA ALA A 86 -14.14 0.87 -0.27
C ALA A 86 -12.64 1.17 -0.11
N THR A 87 -12.30 2.43 0.16
CA THR A 87 -10.90 2.86 0.34
C THR A 87 -10.28 2.20 1.57
N VAL A 88 -11.00 2.16 2.69
CA VAL A 88 -10.53 1.52 3.94
C VAL A 88 -10.44 0.01 3.79
N SER A 89 -11.42 -0.63 3.13
CA SER A 89 -11.37 -2.06 2.85
C SER A 89 -10.12 -2.44 2.03
N PHE A 90 -9.83 -1.67 0.97
CA PHE A 90 -8.64 -1.82 0.15
C PHE A 90 -7.34 -1.63 0.95
N LEU A 91 -7.27 -0.56 1.76
CA LEU A 91 -6.11 -0.25 2.60
C LEU A 91 -5.79 -1.37 3.59
N ILE A 92 -6.82 -1.98 4.18
CA ILE A 92 -6.65 -3.05 5.17
C ILE A 92 -6.28 -4.37 4.48
N SER A 93 -6.94 -4.72 3.37
CA SER A 93 -6.72 -6.04 2.74
C SER A 93 -5.37 -6.16 2.05
N THR A 94 -4.93 -5.10 1.37
CA THR A 94 -3.78 -5.12 0.45
C THR A 94 -2.42 -5.43 1.10
N PRO A 95 -1.99 -4.77 2.20
CA PRO A 95 -0.69 -5.06 2.81
C PRO A 95 -0.64 -6.43 3.49
N GLN A 96 -1.82 -7.00 3.79
CA GLN A 96 -1.93 -8.25 4.54
C GLN A 96 -1.91 -9.48 3.64
N THR A 97 -2.23 -9.34 2.34
CA THR A 97 -2.27 -10.41 1.34
C THR A 97 -1.15 -10.33 0.30
N GLY A 98 -0.13 -9.50 0.51
CA GLY A 98 0.97 -9.36 -0.44
C GLY A 98 1.55 -10.71 -0.86
N ILE A 99 1.70 -10.92 -2.17
CA ILE A 99 2.18 -12.16 -2.79
C ILE A 99 3.53 -12.58 -2.16
N ASP A 100 4.41 -11.63 -1.87
CA ASP A 100 5.69 -11.88 -1.22
C ASP A 100 5.54 -12.49 0.17
N SER A 101 4.58 -11.98 0.96
CA SER A 101 4.29 -12.51 2.29
C SER A 101 3.67 -13.91 2.24
N ILE A 102 2.85 -14.19 1.21
CA ILE A 102 2.24 -15.51 1.02
C ILE A 102 3.32 -16.53 0.64
N ILE A 103 4.23 -16.19 -0.29
CA ILE A 103 5.33 -17.08 -0.71
C ILE A 103 6.25 -17.38 0.47
N ALA A 104 6.64 -16.35 1.23
CA ALA A 104 7.47 -16.53 2.42
C ALA A 104 6.76 -17.38 3.49
N THR A 105 5.48 -17.12 3.76
CA THR A 105 4.70 -17.89 4.75
C THR A 105 4.53 -19.33 4.31
N TYR A 106 4.32 -19.59 3.02
CA TYR A 106 4.20 -20.94 2.47
C TYR A 106 5.48 -21.76 2.71
N GLY A 107 6.65 -21.14 2.56
CA GLY A 107 7.94 -21.80 2.78
C GLY A 107 8.22 -22.17 4.24
N ILE A 108 7.72 -21.37 5.20
CA ILE A 108 8.08 -21.52 6.63
C ILE A 108 6.97 -22.20 7.45
N LEU A 109 5.70 -21.79 7.27
CA LEU A 109 4.55 -22.22 8.08
C LEU A 109 3.68 -23.28 7.37
N GLY A 110 3.98 -23.58 6.11
CA GLY A 110 3.28 -24.58 5.32
C GLY A 110 1.99 -24.08 4.65
N PRO A 111 1.37 -24.93 3.81
CA PRO A 111 0.30 -24.55 2.90
C PRO A 111 -1.01 -24.13 3.59
N LEU A 112 -1.33 -24.66 4.78
CA LEU A 112 -2.58 -24.33 5.48
C LEU A 112 -2.63 -22.86 5.89
N ILE A 113 -1.56 -22.35 6.52
CA ILE A 113 -1.51 -20.96 6.98
C ILE A 113 -1.43 -19.98 5.79
N ALA A 114 -0.76 -20.39 4.71
CA ALA A 114 -0.64 -19.58 3.50
C ALA A 114 -2.00 -19.27 2.84
N VAL A 115 -2.99 -20.17 2.94
CA VAL A 115 -4.36 -19.94 2.42
C VAL A 115 -5.25 -19.23 3.44
N PHE A 116 -5.09 -19.54 4.73
CA PHE A 116 -5.91 -18.93 5.77
C PHE A 116 -5.63 -17.44 5.95
N ARG A 117 -4.38 -17.01 5.73
CA ARG A 117 -3.94 -15.63 5.89
C ARG A 117 -4.62 -14.65 4.91
N PRO A 118 -4.68 -14.91 3.58
CA PRO A 118 -5.47 -14.12 2.64
C PRO A 118 -6.96 -14.09 2.98
N LEU A 119 -7.50 -15.22 3.45
CA LEU A 119 -8.90 -15.31 3.84
C LEU A 119 -9.20 -14.40 5.04
N ALA A 120 -8.37 -14.45 6.07
CA ALA A 120 -8.49 -13.61 7.26
C ALA A 120 -8.33 -12.12 6.92
N ALA A 121 -7.37 -11.78 6.06
CA ALA A 121 -7.18 -10.42 5.56
C ALA A 121 -8.39 -9.90 4.77
N PHE A 122 -8.95 -10.73 3.91
CA PHE A 122 -10.16 -10.41 3.15
C PHE A 122 -11.32 -10.12 4.09
N VAL A 123 -11.56 -10.99 5.08
CA VAL A 123 -12.62 -10.80 6.08
C VAL A 123 -12.37 -9.52 6.88
N MET A 124 -11.15 -9.27 7.36
CA MET A 124 -10.81 -8.03 8.08
C MET A 124 -11.05 -6.78 7.24
N GLY A 125 -10.59 -6.77 5.98
CA GLY A 125 -10.78 -5.63 5.09
C GLY A 125 -12.26 -5.35 4.84
N VAL A 126 -13.04 -6.39 4.55
CA VAL A 126 -14.49 -6.28 4.34
C VAL A 126 -15.20 -5.79 5.60
N THR A 127 -14.90 -6.36 6.76
CA THR A 127 -15.49 -5.93 8.03
C THR A 127 -15.12 -4.48 8.35
N GLY A 128 -13.86 -4.10 8.19
CA GLY A 128 -13.40 -2.73 8.35
C GLY A 128 -14.15 -1.77 7.42
N GLY A 129 -14.24 -2.11 6.14
CA GLY A 129 -15.00 -1.36 5.13
C GLY A 129 -16.47 -1.20 5.49
N ILE A 130 -17.15 -2.28 5.89
CA ILE A 130 -18.55 -2.28 6.33
C ILE A 130 -18.75 -1.37 7.54
N ILE A 131 -17.86 -1.46 8.54
CA ILE A 131 -17.92 -0.62 9.74
C ILE A 131 -17.81 0.86 9.33
N THR A 132 -16.85 1.22 8.47
CA THR A 132 -16.76 2.61 7.96
C THR A 132 -18.01 3.06 7.22
N THR A 133 -18.61 2.20 6.39
CA THR A 133 -19.86 2.51 5.70
C THR A 133 -21.02 2.68 6.69
N ALA A 134 -21.10 1.82 7.70
CA ALA A 134 -22.14 1.86 8.73
C ALA A 134 -22.00 3.07 9.67
N LEU A 135 -20.77 3.52 9.95
CA LEU A 135 -20.49 4.73 10.74
C LEU A 135 -20.75 6.04 9.98
N GLY A 136 -21.37 5.99 8.80
CA GLY A 136 -21.70 7.17 8.00
C GLY A 136 -20.52 7.67 7.16
N GLY A 137 -19.58 6.80 6.80
CA GLY A 137 -18.53 7.10 5.84
C GLY A 137 -19.12 7.77 4.58
N ARG A 138 -18.42 8.76 4.03
CA ARG A 138 -18.95 9.56 2.93
C ARG A 138 -19.17 8.64 1.73
N THR A 139 -20.44 8.42 1.42
CA THR A 139 -20.83 7.87 0.14
C THR A 139 -20.76 9.04 -0.84
N VAL A 140 -20.06 8.88 -1.96
CA VAL A 140 -20.15 9.87 -3.03
C VAL A 140 -21.52 9.65 -3.67
N ARG A 141 -22.56 10.17 -3.00
CA ARG A 141 -23.94 10.17 -3.51
C ARG A 141 -23.86 10.84 -4.87
N ARG A 142 -24.21 10.07 -5.89
CA ARG A 142 -24.29 10.50 -7.28
C ARG A 142 -25.39 11.57 -7.41
N GLU A 143 -25.11 12.80 -7.02
CA GLU A 143 -25.86 13.96 -7.50
C GLU A 143 -25.44 14.17 -8.96
N PRO A 144 -26.38 14.18 -9.91
CA PRO A 144 -26.10 14.53 -11.30
C PRO A 144 -25.86 16.04 -11.36
N THR A 145 -24.70 16.48 -10.91
CA THR A 145 -24.30 17.88 -11.07
C THR A 145 -23.67 18.02 -12.44
N GLU A 146 -24.48 18.53 -13.36
CA GLU A 146 -24.07 19.27 -14.55
C GLU A 146 -22.82 20.11 -14.24
N SER A 147 -21.74 19.93 -15.02
CA SER A 147 -20.36 20.41 -14.81
C SER A 147 -19.37 19.43 -14.12
N GLU A 148 -19.30 18.17 -14.57
CA GLU A 148 -18.04 17.43 -14.44
C GLU A 148 -17.02 18.00 -15.45
N PRO A 149 -15.81 18.43 -15.03
CA PRO A 149 -14.75 18.67 -15.99
C PRO A 149 -14.50 17.36 -16.74
N PRO A 150 -14.22 17.40 -18.05
CA PRO A 150 -14.26 16.21 -18.89
C PRO A 150 -13.27 15.20 -18.34
N GLU A 151 -13.61 13.90 -18.38
CA GLU A 151 -12.76 12.78 -17.93
C GLU A 151 -11.28 13.10 -18.23
N THR A 152 -10.53 13.53 -17.21
CA THR A 152 -9.12 13.86 -17.37
C THR A 152 -8.41 12.56 -17.67
N CYS A 153 -7.84 12.47 -18.87
CA CYS A 153 -7.18 11.27 -19.33
C CYS A 153 -5.99 10.96 -18.43
N GLY A 154 -5.95 9.79 -17.81
CA GLY A 154 -4.82 9.33 -16.96
C GLY A 154 -3.48 9.13 -17.72
N VAL A 155 -3.38 9.62 -18.96
CA VAL A 155 -2.19 9.63 -19.79
C VAL A 155 -1.66 11.05 -20.01
N CYS A 156 -2.53 12.07 -20.04
CA CYS A 156 -2.12 13.43 -20.42
C CYS A 156 -2.87 14.56 -19.70
N ASP A 157 -3.71 14.25 -18.70
CA ASP A 157 -4.59 15.20 -17.98
C ASP A 157 -5.49 16.07 -18.89
N ALA A 158 -5.48 15.85 -20.20
CA ALA A 158 -6.33 16.51 -21.16
C ALA A 158 -7.74 15.94 -21.08
N SER A 159 -8.70 16.78 -21.41
CA SER A 159 -10.10 16.54 -21.20
C SER A 159 -10.80 16.41 -22.58
N GLY A 160 -11.40 15.24 -22.86
CA GLY A 160 -12.04 14.94 -24.15
C GLY A 160 -11.85 13.51 -24.66
N GLY A 161 -12.58 13.12 -25.70
CA GLY A 161 -12.50 11.80 -26.34
C GLY A 161 -11.34 11.70 -27.32
N HIS A 162 -10.12 11.50 -26.84
CA HIS A 162 -8.93 11.30 -27.67
C HIS A 162 -8.35 9.89 -27.48
N ALA A 163 -7.86 9.31 -28.57
CA ALA A 163 -7.24 8.00 -28.57
C ALA A 163 -5.72 8.18 -28.48
N HIS A 164 -5.12 7.68 -27.41
CA HIS A 164 -3.67 7.60 -27.29
C HIS A 164 -3.13 6.39 -28.03
N THR A 165 -2.00 6.61 -28.69
CA THR A 165 -1.20 5.53 -29.25
C THR A 165 -0.65 4.65 -28.12
N TRP A 166 -0.35 3.39 -28.44
CA TRP A 166 0.15 2.42 -27.46
C TRP A 166 1.46 2.90 -26.81
N GLY A 167 2.28 3.66 -27.54
CA GLY A 167 3.51 4.27 -27.04
C GLY A 167 3.27 5.34 -25.97
N GLU A 168 2.32 6.24 -26.16
CA GLU A 168 1.99 7.30 -25.19
C GLU A 168 1.45 6.73 -23.88
N LYS A 169 0.68 5.63 -23.95
CA LYS A 169 0.24 4.91 -22.75
C LYS A 169 1.42 4.35 -21.98
N ILE A 170 2.38 3.72 -22.66
CA ILE A 170 3.58 3.17 -22.01
C ILE A 170 4.43 4.28 -21.38
N THR A 171 4.62 5.40 -22.09
CA THR A 171 5.35 6.55 -21.55
C THR A 171 4.67 7.13 -20.31
N ALA A 172 3.34 7.23 -20.29
CA ALA A 172 2.60 7.67 -19.12
C ALA A 172 2.70 6.67 -17.95
N MET A 173 2.65 5.35 -18.20
CA MET A 173 2.87 4.33 -17.15
C MET A 173 4.23 4.51 -16.49
N ILE A 174 5.30 4.64 -17.29
CA ILE A 174 6.66 4.78 -16.79
C ILE A 174 6.83 6.10 -16.06
N LYS A 175 6.30 7.21 -16.60
CA LYS A 175 6.41 8.53 -15.98
C LYS A 175 5.67 8.61 -14.65
N TYR A 176 4.48 8.01 -14.56
CA TYR A 176 3.73 7.94 -13.30
C TYR A 176 4.43 7.03 -12.28
N ALA A 177 4.82 5.82 -12.69
CA ALA A 177 5.47 4.85 -11.82
C ALA A 177 6.81 5.40 -11.30
N TYR A 178 7.74 5.78 -12.18
CA TYR A 178 9.10 6.13 -11.79
C TYR A 178 9.30 7.62 -11.48
N GLY A 179 8.36 8.49 -11.88
CA GLY A 179 8.39 9.92 -11.61
C GLY A 179 7.52 10.24 -10.41
N GLU A 180 6.23 10.44 -10.63
CA GLU A 180 5.30 10.99 -9.62
C GLU A 180 5.18 10.10 -8.38
N PHE A 181 5.01 8.79 -8.57
CA PHE A 181 4.80 7.88 -7.45
C PHE A 181 6.08 7.69 -6.62
N LEU A 182 7.24 7.68 -7.28
CA LEU A 182 8.53 7.52 -6.62
C LEU A 182 8.93 8.80 -5.89
N ASP A 183 8.67 9.98 -6.47
CA ASP A 183 8.86 11.27 -5.79
C ASP A 183 7.99 11.38 -4.54
N ASP A 184 6.70 11.03 -4.64
CA ASP A 184 5.76 11.08 -3.51
C ASP A 184 6.21 10.18 -2.33
N ILE A 185 6.81 9.02 -2.61
CA ILE A 185 7.24 8.05 -1.57
C ILE A 185 8.67 8.32 -1.10
N SER A 186 9.55 8.86 -1.95
CA SER A 186 10.99 8.96 -1.72
C SER A 186 11.35 9.63 -0.39
N VAL A 187 10.66 10.71 -0.04
CA VAL A 187 10.88 11.47 1.19
C VAL A 187 10.51 10.64 2.42
N GLN A 188 9.35 9.99 2.42
CA GLN A 188 8.94 9.11 3.52
C GLN A 188 9.89 7.92 3.68
N LEU A 189 10.37 7.36 2.56
CA LEU A 189 11.29 6.24 2.56
C LEU A 189 12.65 6.63 3.17
N VAL A 190 13.20 7.78 2.77
CA VAL A 190 14.46 8.32 3.33
C VAL A 190 14.30 8.61 4.82
N VAL A 191 13.20 9.26 5.23
CA VAL A 191 12.93 9.55 6.65
C VAL A 191 12.83 8.26 7.46
N GLY A 192 12.12 7.24 6.95
CA GLY A 192 12.00 5.94 7.60
C GLY A 192 13.34 5.24 7.79
N ILE A 193 14.22 5.25 6.77
CA ILE A 193 15.57 4.69 6.85
C ILE A 193 16.41 5.43 7.91
N VAL A 194 16.35 6.77 7.92
CA VAL A 194 17.11 7.58 8.90
C VAL A 194 16.64 7.31 10.32
N ILE A 195 15.32 7.27 10.54
CA ILE A 195 14.73 6.96 11.85
C ILE A 195 15.10 5.54 12.28
N SER A 196 14.98 4.54 11.40
CA SER A 196 15.36 3.15 11.71
C SER A 196 16.84 3.03 12.09
N GLY A 197 17.73 3.72 11.39
CA GLY A 197 19.15 3.80 11.75
C GLY A 197 19.41 4.48 13.10
N LEU A 198 18.67 5.55 13.40
CA LEU A 198 18.77 6.25 14.69
C LEU A 198 18.25 5.39 15.85
N ILE A 199 17.14 4.68 15.67
CA ILE A 199 16.59 3.74 16.66
C ILE A 199 17.57 2.60 16.91
N SER A 200 18.14 2.02 15.85
CA SER A 200 19.13 0.94 15.96
C SER A 200 20.40 1.41 16.70
N TRP A 201 20.77 2.68 16.54
CA TRP A 201 21.85 3.30 17.32
C TRP A 201 21.47 3.54 18.78
N LEU A 202 20.20 3.93 19.05
CA LEU A 202 19.71 4.24 20.39
C LEU A 202 19.38 2.98 21.23
N LEU A 203 19.08 1.84 20.59
CA LEU A 203 18.76 0.54 21.20
C LEU A 203 19.78 -0.54 20.77
N PRO A 204 20.98 -0.60 21.39
CA PRO A 204 21.95 -1.65 21.12
C PRO A 204 21.41 -3.03 21.55
N PRO A 205 21.78 -4.12 20.84
CA PRO A 205 21.35 -5.48 21.18
C PRO A 205 21.74 -5.92 22.60
N ASP A 206 22.79 -5.32 23.19
CA ASP A 206 23.20 -5.55 24.59
C ASP A 206 22.15 -5.09 25.62
N PHE A 207 21.27 -4.14 25.27
CA PHE A 207 20.16 -3.71 26.13
C PHE A 207 19.08 -4.80 26.24
N PHE A 208 18.84 -5.53 25.15
CA PHE A 208 17.90 -6.64 25.13
C PHE A 208 18.41 -7.78 26.02
N VAL A 209 19.66 -8.21 25.86
CA VAL A 209 20.19 -9.36 26.64
C VAL A 209 20.20 -9.12 28.15
N ARG A 210 20.34 -7.86 28.60
CA ARG A 210 20.48 -7.51 30.03
C ARG A 210 19.17 -7.24 30.75
N TYR A 211 18.08 -7.01 30.03
CA TYR A 211 16.75 -6.68 30.58
C TYR A 211 15.67 -7.74 30.25
N LEU A 212 16.01 -8.77 29.47
CA LEU A 212 15.11 -9.86 29.04
C LEU A 212 15.03 -11.07 30.00
N ASP A 213 15.35 -10.93 31.29
CA ASP A 213 15.11 -12.01 32.27
C ASP A 213 13.60 -12.29 32.52
N ASN A 214 12.70 -11.41 32.06
CA ASN A 214 11.24 -11.61 32.13
C ASN A 214 10.63 -11.66 30.72
N GLU A 215 10.09 -12.81 30.31
CA GLU A 215 9.39 -13.01 29.02
C GLU A 215 8.30 -11.96 28.75
N LEU A 216 7.55 -11.56 29.79
CA LEU A 216 6.48 -10.57 29.66
C LEU A 216 7.02 -9.16 29.37
N LEU A 217 8.14 -8.80 30.00
CA LEU A 217 8.78 -7.50 29.80
C LEU A 217 9.39 -7.43 28.39
N ALA A 218 9.95 -8.53 27.90
CA ALA A 218 10.46 -8.66 26.53
C ALA A 218 9.38 -8.38 25.47
N MET A 219 8.20 -9.00 25.63
CA MET A 219 7.07 -8.80 24.73
C MET A 219 6.56 -7.35 24.76
N LEU A 220 6.50 -6.75 25.96
CA LEU A 220 6.01 -5.38 26.14
C LEU A 220 7.00 -4.36 25.53
N LEU A 221 8.30 -4.59 25.67
CA LEU A 221 9.36 -3.76 25.10
C LEU A 221 9.43 -3.89 23.57
N MET A 222 9.22 -5.09 23.03
CA MET A 222 9.05 -5.31 21.59
C MET A 222 7.84 -4.58 21.01
N ILE A 223 6.71 -4.53 21.73
CA ILE A 223 5.53 -3.74 21.31
C ILE A 223 5.83 -2.24 21.37
N VAL A 224 6.41 -1.76 22.47
CA VAL A 224 6.73 -0.33 22.65
C VAL A 224 7.79 0.14 21.65
N GLY A 225 8.79 -0.70 21.33
CA GLY A 225 9.80 -0.41 20.31
C GLY A 225 9.29 -0.58 18.87
N GLY A 226 8.33 -1.49 18.65
CA GLY A 226 7.71 -1.72 17.35
C GLY A 226 6.75 -0.60 16.94
N ILE A 227 6.07 0.07 17.89
CA ILE A 227 5.14 1.18 17.60
C ILE A 227 5.83 2.35 16.86
N PRO A 228 6.99 2.87 17.32
CA PRO A 228 7.77 3.88 16.59
C PRO A 228 8.27 3.42 15.22
N LEU A 229 8.47 2.11 15.05
CA LEU A 229 8.94 1.50 13.80
C LEU A 229 7.81 1.31 12.77
N TYR A 230 6.54 1.41 13.21
CA TYR A 230 5.34 1.27 12.38
C TYR A 230 4.73 2.63 11.97
N VAL A 231 5.29 3.74 12.46
CA VAL A 231 4.89 5.13 12.14
C VAL A 231 5.88 5.73 11.15
#